data_AF-A0A3S8VSD1-F1
#
_entry.id   AF-A0A3S8VSD1-F1
#
_cell.length_a   1.000
_cell.length_b   1.000
_cell.length_c   1.000
_cell.angle_alpha   90.00
_cell.angle_beta   90.00
_cell.angle_gamma   90.00
#
_symmetry.space_group_name_H-M   'P 1'
#
loop_
_entity.id
_entity.type
_entity.pdbx_description
1 polymer ?
#
loop_
_entity_poly.entity_id
_entity_poly.type
_entity_poly.pdbx_seq_one_letter_code
_entity_poly.pdbx_strand_id
1 'polypeptide(L)'
;MGVADSWQQEQVSLAYVAALATRGGYTLGKWEVDKDGVDLSVKRSDGLVFELQMKCTYAPKINADGTAYSYDLDVPTYDKLRIETRTSVGFLGLVIVPRDIEEWMIHDEQELKMRCSGYWAKVQDLPPVENASTKVIHLPVEQRIDLAGFEVMFSYAMDRLVNGAQAVARA
;
A
#
# COMPACT_ATOMS: atom_id res chain seq x y z
N MET A 1 4.91 26.51 -9.28
CA MET A 1 4.92 25.05 -9.21
C MET A 1 5.19 24.69 -7.77
N GLY A 2 4.16 24.25 -7.04
CA GLY A 2 4.30 23.87 -5.65
C GLY A 2 4.98 22.50 -5.56
N VAL A 3 6.06 22.42 -4.79
CA VAL A 3 6.75 21.15 -4.52
C VAL A 3 6.22 20.64 -3.19
N ALA A 4 5.73 19.40 -3.18
CA ALA A 4 5.21 18.78 -1.97
C ALA A 4 6.34 18.33 -1.03
N ASP A 5 6.13 18.54 0.26
CA ASP A 5 6.94 17.95 1.32
C ASP A 5 6.62 16.44 1.48
N SER A 6 7.54 15.70 2.12
CA SER A 6 7.37 14.26 2.37
C SER A 6 6.11 13.94 3.17
N TRP A 7 5.78 14.76 4.18
CA TRP A 7 4.59 14.56 5.00
C TRP A 7 3.30 14.77 4.18
N GLN A 8 3.30 15.67 3.19
CA GLN A 8 2.14 15.88 2.30
C GLN A 8 1.93 14.67 1.39
N GLN A 9 3.02 14.11 0.86
CA GLN A 9 3.01 12.88 0.06
C GLN A 9 2.44 11.69 0.84
N GLU A 10 2.83 11.56 2.11
CA GLU A 10 2.24 10.57 3.01
C GLU A 10 0.74 10.84 3.19
N GLN A 11 0.34 12.04 3.62
CA GLN A 11 -1.06 12.36 3.91
C GLN A 11 -1.98 12.20 2.70
N VAL A 12 -1.56 12.58 1.47
CA VAL A 12 -2.40 12.38 0.28
C VAL A 12 -2.60 10.90 -0.04
N SER A 13 -1.59 10.06 0.20
CA SER A 13 -1.70 8.62 -0.01
C SER A 13 -2.68 7.97 0.99
N LEU A 14 -2.68 8.44 2.23
CA LEU A 14 -3.65 8.02 3.25
C LEU A 14 -5.06 8.52 2.93
N ALA A 15 -5.20 9.77 2.47
CA ALA A 15 -6.47 10.34 2.07
C ALA A 15 -7.09 9.59 0.87
N TYR A 16 -6.26 9.17 -0.09
CA TYR A 16 -6.68 8.34 -1.23
C TYR A 16 -7.30 7.02 -0.76
N VAL A 17 -6.63 6.31 0.16
CA VAL A 17 -7.14 5.06 0.73
C VAL A 17 -8.39 5.33 1.57
N ALA A 18 -8.45 6.43 2.33
CA ALA A 18 -9.61 6.80 3.12
C ALA A 18 -10.86 7.08 2.28
N ALA A 19 -10.72 7.76 1.15
CA ALA A 19 -11.83 7.99 0.23
C ALA A 19 -12.39 6.67 -0.31
N LEU A 20 -11.51 5.75 -0.72
CA LEU A 20 -11.90 4.42 -1.19
C LEU A 20 -12.52 3.57 -0.08
N ALA A 21 -11.91 3.57 1.11
CA ALA A 21 -12.40 2.84 2.28
C ALA A 21 -13.81 3.30 2.67
N THR A 22 -14.01 4.62 2.72
CA THR A 22 -15.32 5.24 3.02
C THR A 22 -16.37 4.83 1.99
N ARG A 23 -16.02 4.88 0.70
CA ARG A 23 -16.93 4.45 -0.39
C ARG A 23 -17.28 2.97 -0.28
N GLY A 24 -16.33 2.12 0.13
CA GLY A 24 -16.50 0.68 0.24
C GLY A 24 -17.11 0.20 1.57
N GLY A 25 -17.38 1.10 2.52
CA GLY A 25 -17.91 0.71 3.84
C GLY A 25 -16.90 0.00 4.73
N TYR A 26 -15.61 0.24 4.53
CA TYR A 26 -14.53 -0.36 5.32
C TYR A 26 -14.12 0.57 6.48
N THR A 27 -13.57 -0.02 7.54
CA THR A 27 -13.02 0.73 8.68
C THR A 27 -11.52 0.90 8.51
N LEU A 28 -11.01 2.10 8.78
CA LEU A 28 -9.58 2.36 8.85
C LEU A 28 -9.07 2.32 10.29
N GLY A 29 -7.90 1.71 10.47
CA GLY A 29 -7.14 1.72 11.71
C GLY A 29 -5.74 2.30 11.50
N LYS A 30 -5.21 2.93 12.55
CA LYS A 30 -3.79 3.31 12.64
C LYS A 30 -3.27 2.85 13.98
N TRP A 31 -2.02 2.41 14.00
CA TRP A 31 -1.33 2.08 15.24
C TRP A 31 -0.73 3.36 15.84
N GLU A 32 -0.88 3.55 17.16
CA GLU A 32 -0.32 4.73 17.83
C GLU A 32 1.21 4.74 17.81
N VAL A 33 1.82 3.56 17.83
CA VAL A 33 3.27 3.38 17.74
C VAL A 33 3.57 2.47 16.56
N ASP A 34 4.13 3.03 15.49
CA ASP A 34 4.53 2.26 14.32
C ASP A 34 5.83 1.47 14.58
N LYS A 35 5.67 0.25 15.07
CA LYS A 35 6.75 -0.73 15.18
C LYS A 35 6.83 -1.65 13.97
N ASP A 36 5.72 -1.78 13.27
CA ASP A 36 5.47 -2.84 12.32
C ASP A 36 5.62 -2.37 10.86
N GLY A 37 5.97 -1.10 10.64
CA GLY A 37 6.25 -0.52 9.33
C GLY A 37 4.99 -0.49 8.47
N VAL A 38 3.89 -0.02 9.05
CA VAL A 38 2.57 0.05 8.41
C VAL A 38 1.95 1.41 8.71
N ASP A 39 1.47 2.09 7.67
CA ASP A 39 0.85 3.41 7.81
C ASP A 39 -0.66 3.32 8.13
N LEU A 40 -1.35 2.27 7.65
CA LEU A 40 -2.77 2.04 7.93
C LEU A 40 -3.20 0.57 7.82
N SER A 41 -4.27 0.22 8.53
CA SER A 41 -5.00 -1.04 8.39
C SER A 41 -6.38 -0.79 7.79
N VAL A 42 -6.83 -1.66 6.89
CA VAL A 42 -8.19 -1.64 6.34
C VAL A 42 -8.93 -2.88 6.82
N LYS A 43 -10.09 -2.68 7.45
CA LYS A 43 -10.89 -3.73 8.06
C LYS A 43 -12.26 -3.82 7.40
N ARG A 44 -12.67 -5.05 7.08
CA ARG A 44 -14.03 -5.39 6.62
C ARG A 44 -14.92 -5.79 7.81
N SER A 45 -16.23 -5.68 7.63
CA SER A 45 -17.22 -5.91 8.69
C SER A 45 -17.21 -7.33 9.28
N ASP A 46 -16.73 -8.31 8.53
CA ASP A 46 -16.53 -9.71 8.97
C ASP A 46 -15.26 -9.91 9.80
N GLY A 47 -14.47 -8.86 10.03
CA GLY A 47 -13.28 -8.90 10.86
C GLY A 47 -11.98 -9.14 10.12
N LEU A 48 -12.01 -9.39 8.80
CA LEU A 48 -10.77 -9.48 8.01
C LEU A 48 -10.05 -8.14 7.94
N VAL A 49 -8.73 -8.19 8.01
CA VAL A 49 -7.85 -7.02 8.01
C VAL A 49 -6.68 -7.25 7.07
N PHE A 50 -6.33 -6.22 6.30
CA PHE A 50 -5.03 -6.12 5.66
C PHE A 50 -4.34 -4.80 6.04
N GLU A 51 -3.03 -4.75 5.85
CA GLU A 51 -2.19 -3.62 6.24
C GLU A 51 -1.38 -3.11 5.06
N LEU A 52 -1.25 -1.78 4.98
CA LEU A 52 -0.52 -1.09 3.92
C LEU A 52 0.57 -0.21 4.52
N GLN A 53 1.80 -0.40 4.03
CA GLN A 53 2.79 0.67 4.01
C GLN A 53 2.59 1.47 2.73
N MET A 54 2.28 2.74 2.87
CA MET A 54 2.05 3.67 1.77
C MET A 54 3.32 4.42 1.41
N LYS A 55 3.53 4.55 0.10
CA LYS A 55 4.53 5.44 -0.50
C LYS A 55 3.84 6.28 -1.56
N CYS A 56 4.42 7.43 -1.87
CA CYS A 56 3.89 8.35 -2.86
C CYS A 56 5.01 8.89 -3.75
N THR A 57 4.74 9.11 -5.04
CA THR A 57 5.71 9.63 -5.99
C THR A 57 5.03 10.39 -7.13
N TYR A 58 5.70 11.41 -7.66
CA TYR A 58 5.33 12.06 -8.92
C TYR A 58 6.19 11.59 -10.12
N ALA A 59 7.21 10.77 -9.86
CA ALA A 59 8.16 10.28 -10.85
C ALA A 59 8.28 8.75 -10.73
N PRO A 60 7.22 8.01 -11.09
CA PRO A 60 7.22 6.55 -10.97
C PRO A 60 8.21 5.93 -11.96
N LYS A 61 8.93 4.90 -11.50
CA LYS A 61 9.73 4.02 -12.38
C LYS A 61 8.82 2.91 -12.87
N ILE A 62 8.83 2.62 -14.18
CA ILE A 62 8.10 1.50 -14.78
C ILE A 62 9.11 0.54 -15.43
N ASN A 63 8.84 -0.75 -15.40
CA ASN A 63 9.64 -1.74 -16.10
C ASN A 63 9.54 -1.59 -17.64
N ALA A 64 10.47 -2.24 -18.36
CA ALA A 64 10.65 -2.02 -19.80
C ALA A 64 9.45 -2.44 -20.66
N ASP A 65 8.69 -3.45 -20.23
CA ASP A 65 7.47 -3.94 -20.89
C ASP A 65 6.20 -3.19 -20.43
N GLY A 66 6.31 -2.27 -19.46
CA GLY A 66 5.20 -1.42 -19.02
C GLY A 66 4.17 -2.13 -18.14
N THR A 67 4.48 -3.32 -17.61
CA THR A 67 3.55 -4.16 -16.85
C THR A 67 3.58 -3.91 -15.35
N ALA A 68 4.63 -3.28 -14.81
CA ALA A 68 4.75 -3.03 -13.38
C ALA A 68 5.56 -1.76 -13.06
N TYR A 69 5.09 -1.01 -12.07
CA TYR A 69 5.90 0.01 -11.41
C TYR A 69 6.98 -0.64 -10.53
N SER A 70 8.07 0.08 -10.31
CA SER A 70 9.17 -0.37 -9.45
C SER A 70 9.40 0.65 -8.34
N TYR A 71 9.51 0.15 -7.10
CA TYR A 71 9.82 0.97 -5.94
C TYR A 71 10.98 0.35 -5.15
N ASP A 72 11.99 1.16 -4.85
CA ASP A 72 13.13 0.77 -4.03
C ASP A 72 12.75 0.91 -2.54
N LEU A 73 12.24 -0.16 -1.93
CA LEU A 73 11.85 -0.16 -0.53
C LEU A 73 13.08 -0.39 0.35
N ASP A 74 13.26 0.39 1.41
CA ASP A 74 14.36 0.18 2.34
C ASP A 74 14.24 -1.18 3.06
N VAL A 75 15.37 -1.85 3.28
CA VAL A 75 15.39 -3.19 3.88
C VAL A 75 14.73 -3.23 5.26
N PRO A 76 14.91 -2.25 6.18
CA PRO A 76 14.20 -2.24 7.45
C PRO A 76 12.67 -2.28 7.32
N THR A 77 12.07 -1.48 6.44
CA THR A 77 10.61 -1.53 6.19
C THR A 77 10.21 -2.80 5.47
N TYR A 78 10.99 -3.27 4.49
CA TYR A 78 10.78 -4.55 3.83
C TYR A 78 10.73 -5.71 4.82
N ASP A 79 11.71 -5.80 5.71
CA ASP A 79 11.85 -6.85 6.71
C ASP A 79 10.66 -6.88 7.67
N LYS A 80 10.17 -5.71 8.08
CA LYS A 80 8.96 -5.59 8.91
C LYS A 80 7.70 -6.07 8.17
N LEU A 81 7.54 -5.70 6.89
CA LEU A 81 6.36 -6.08 6.10
C LEU A 81 6.34 -7.56 5.71
N ARG A 82 7.52 -8.18 5.53
CA ARG A 82 7.60 -9.60 5.12
C ARG A 82 7.41 -10.60 6.26
N ILE A 83 7.48 -10.15 7.54
CA ILE A 83 7.53 -11.03 8.73
C ILE A 83 6.47 -12.12 8.64
N GLU A 84 6.90 -13.37 8.49
CA GLU A 84 6.04 -14.52 8.22
C GLU A 84 5.06 -14.83 9.34
N THR A 85 5.30 -14.34 10.56
CA THR A 85 4.45 -14.58 11.74
C THR A 85 3.38 -13.51 11.95
N ARG A 86 3.31 -12.48 11.10
CA ARG A 86 2.26 -11.45 11.19
C ARG A 86 0.88 -12.05 11.00
N THR A 87 -0.09 -11.51 11.73
CA THR A 87 -1.50 -11.88 11.63
C THR A 87 -2.14 -11.24 10.40
N SER A 88 -1.92 -9.94 10.21
CA SER A 88 -2.37 -9.20 9.03
C SER A 88 -1.37 -9.30 7.90
N VAL A 89 -1.86 -9.44 6.67
CA VAL A 89 -1.02 -9.47 5.47
C VAL A 89 -0.46 -8.07 5.19
N GLY A 90 0.87 -7.97 5.11
CA GLY A 90 1.59 -6.73 4.78
C GLY A 90 1.72 -6.48 3.27
N PHE A 91 1.22 -5.34 2.83
CA PHE A 91 1.31 -4.84 1.45
C PHE A 91 2.11 -3.54 1.36
N LEU A 92 2.80 -3.36 0.24
CA LEU A 92 3.30 -2.04 -0.17
C LEU A 92 2.25 -1.41 -1.08
N GLY A 93 1.80 -0.21 -0.75
CA GLY A 93 1.00 0.65 -1.61
C GLY A 93 1.83 1.80 -2.20
N LEU A 94 1.68 2.08 -3.49
CA LEU A 94 2.30 3.21 -4.17
C LEU A 94 1.22 4.09 -4.79
N VAL A 95 1.11 5.34 -4.34
CA VAL A 95 0.24 6.34 -4.94
C VAL A 95 1.05 7.25 -5.86
N ILE A 96 0.64 7.33 -7.12
CA ILE A 96 1.22 8.20 -8.12
C ILE A 96 0.39 9.48 -8.21
N VAL A 97 1.06 10.63 -8.13
CA VAL A 97 0.46 11.97 -8.15
C VAL A 97 1.10 12.87 -9.22
N PRO A 98 0.44 13.96 -9.64
CA PRO A 98 1.08 15.01 -10.42
C PRO A 98 2.29 15.63 -9.70
N ARG A 99 3.21 16.23 -10.47
CA ARG A 99 4.40 16.90 -9.90
C ARG A 99 4.04 18.17 -9.13
N ASP A 100 3.10 18.96 -9.65
CA ASP A 100 2.62 20.16 -8.98
C ASP A 100 1.57 19.77 -7.92
N ILE A 101 1.80 20.15 -6.67
CA ILE A 101 0.89 19.85 -5.56
C ILE A 101 -0.49 20.47 -5.78
N GLU A 102 -0.56 21.62 -6.47
CA GLU A 102 -1.82 22.29 -6.80
C GLU A 102 -2.70 21.45 -7.75
N GLU A 103 -2.12 20.46 -8.44
CA GLU A 103 -2.85 19.53 -9.29
C GLU A 103 -3.37 18.29 -8.56
N TRP A 104 -3.01 18.07 -7.29
CA TRP A 104 -3.39 16.85 -6.55
C TRP A 104 -4.89 16.79 -6.26
N MET A 105 -5.48 17.94 -5.94
CA MET A 105 -6.90 18.10 -5.65
C MET A 105 -7.46 19.23 -6.50
N ILE A 106 -8.43 18.90 -7.35
CA ILE A 106 -9.14 19.87 -8.16
C ILE A 106 -10.54 19.97 -7.60
N HIS A 107 -10.93 21.17 -7.17
CA HIS A 107 -12.25 21.46 -6.66
C HIS A 107 -12.95 22.44 -7.60
N ASP A 108 -14.18 22.11 -7.98
CA ASP A 108 -15.08 23.02 -8.67
C ASP A 108 -16.44 23.08 -7.93
N GLU A 109 -17.44 23.74 -8.51
CA GLU A 109 -18.75 23.91 -7.88
C GLU A 109 -19.53 22.59 -7.69
N GLN A 110 -19.17 21.51 -8.39
CA GLN A 110 -19.89 20.24 -8.42
C GLN A 110 -19.11 19.09 -7.77
N GLU A 111 -17.78 19.09 -7.91
CA GLU A 111 -16.96 17.96 -7.48
C GLU A 111 -15.62 18.35 -6.84
N LEU A 112 -15.13 17.41 -6.02
CA LEU A 112 -13.73 17.34 -5.60
C LEU A 112 -13.09 16.13 -6.26
N LYS A 113 -12.07 16.35 -7.08
CA LYS A 113 -11.32 15.32 -7.79
C LYS A 113 -9.92 15.17 -7.21
N MET A 114 -9.60 13.98 -6.71
CA MET A 114 -8.23 13.59 -6.35
C MET A 114 -7.52 12.99 -7.55
N ARG A 115 -6.47 13.65 -8.06
CA ARG A 115 -5.66 13.14 -9.18
C ARG A 115 -4.58 12.20 -8.67
N CYS A 116 -4.99 11.03 -8.20
CA CYS A 116 -4.12 10.00 -7.63
C CYS A 116 -4.36 8.66 -8.34
N SER A 117 -3.32 7.85 -8.50
CA SER A 117 -3.42 6.46 -8.96
C SER A 117 -2.65 5.53 -8.03
N GLY A 118 -3.35 4.68 -7.30
CA GLY A 118 -2.75 3.74 -6.37
C GLY A 118 -2.54 2.34 -6.96
N TYR A 119 -1.41 1.72 -6.61
CA TYR A 119 -1.06 0.34 -6.94
C TYR A 119 -0.53 -0.38 -5.70
N TRP A 120 -0.69 -1.69 -5.62
CA TRP A 120 -0.22 -2.47 -4.47
C TRP A 120 0.58 -3.70 -4.88
N ALA A 121 1.38 -4.21 -3.95
CA ALA A 121 2.07 -5.50 -4.04
C ALA A 121 2.11 -6.18 -2.67
N LYS A 122 1.92 -7.50 -2.63
CA LYS A 122 2.11 -8.31 -1.41
C LYS A 122 3.61 -8.38 -1.09
N VAL A 123 3.99 -8.03 0.13
CA VAL A 123 5.39 -8.12 0.60
C VAL A 123 5.55 -9.26 1.62
N GLN A 124 4.50 -9.54 2.37
CA GLN A 124 4.36 -10.69 3.26
C GLN A 124 4.89 -11.98 2.62
N ASP A 125 5.76 -12.70 3.34
CA ASP A 125 6.37 -13.98 2.95
C ASP A 125 7.35 -13.94 1.75
N LEU A 126 7.72 -12.76 1.23
CA LEU A 126 8.81 -12.66 0.26
C LEU A 126 10.15 -13.08 0.90
N PRO A 127 11.15 -13.57 0.13
CA PRO A 127 12.41 -14.06 0.70
C PRO A 127 13.26 -12.94 1.33
N PRO A 128 14.05 -13.21 2.39
CA PRO A 128 14.95 -12.21 2.95
C PRO A 128 16.01 -11.77 1.92
N VAL A 129 16.62 -10.62 2.17
CA VAL A 129 17.69 -10.07 1.32
C VAL A 129 18.90 -9.80 2.19
N GLU A 130 20.08 -10.23 1.75
CA GLU A 130 21.34 -9.99 2.45
C GLU A 130 22.14 -8.87 1.78
N ASN A 131 22.88 -8.09 2.58
CA ASN A 131 23.85 -7.10 2.12
C ASN A 131 23.29 -6.04 1.15
N ALA A 132 22.01 -5.67 1.30
CA ALA A 132 21.35 -4.63 0.51
C ALA A 132 20.80 -3.51 1.39
N SER A 133 20.81 -2.28 0.89
CA SER A 133 20.12 -1.15 1.54
C SER A 133 18.64 -1.05 1.15
N THR A 134 18.30 -1.56 -0.04
CA THR A 134 16.94 -1.55 -0.58
C THR A 134 16.60 -2.86 -1.29
N LYS A 135 15.31 -3.15 -1.39
CA LYS A 135 14.73 -4.22 -2.20
C LYS A 135 13.74 -3.61 -3.19
N VAL A 136 13.96 -3.88 -4.49
CA VAL A 136 12.99 -3.51 -5.53
C VAL A 136 11.73 -4.34 -5.35
N ILE A 137 10.60 -3.66 -5.17
CA ILE A 137 9.25 -4.22 -5.20
C ILE A 137 8.61 -3.83 -6.52
N HIS A 138 8.09 -4.82 -7.24
CA HIS A 138 7.32 -4.60 -8.46
C HIS A 138 5.83 -4.53 -8.12
N LEU A 139 5.17 -3.47 -8.56
CA LEU A 139 3.73 -3.24 -8.39
C LEU A 139 3.06 -3.32 -9.76
N PRO A 140 2.47 -4.48 -10.13
CA PRO A 140 1.81 -4.66 -11.41
C PRO A 140 0.71 -3.62 -11.65
N VAL A 141 0.56 -3.18 -12.90
CA VAL A 141 -0.40 -2.12 -13.28
C VAL A 141 -1.86 -2.55 -13.07
N GLU A 142 -2.13 -3.85 -13.10
CA GLU A 142 -3.41 -4.46 -12.81
C GLU A 142 -3.74 -4.54 -11.31
N GLN A 143 -2.74 -4.48 -10.43
CA GLN A 143 -2.93 -4.50 -8.97
C GLN A 143 -3.21 -3.09 -8.45
N ARG A 144 -4.43 -2.61 -8.71
CA ARG A 144 -4.90 -1.26 -8.35
C ARG A 144 -5.35 -1.18 -6.89
N ILE A 145 -5.07 -0.06 -6.23
CA ILE A 145 -5.71 0.29 -4.96
C ILE A 145 -7.05 0.92 -5.31
N ASP A 146 -8.08 0.08 -5.36
CA ASP A 146 -9.48 0.43 -5.55
C ASP A 146 -10.35 -0.61 -4.82
N LEU A 147 -11.68 -0.55 -5.00
CA LEU A 147 -12.58 -1.50 -4.34
C LEU A 147 -12.36 -2.96 -4.78
N ALA A 148 -12.04 -3.21 -6.05
CA ALA A 148 -11.76 -4.56 -6.53
C ALA A 148 -10.42 -5.06 -5.98
N GLY A 149 -9.40 -4.20 -5.95
CA GLY A 149 -8.12 -4.49 -5.32
C GLY A 149 -8.24 -4.76 -3.82
N PHE A 150 -9.14 -4.08 -3.11
CA PHE A 150 -9.42 -4.36 -1.70
C PHE A 150 -9.97 -5.78 -1.51
N GLU A 151 -10.89 -6.23 -2.37
CA GLU A 151 -11.39 -7.60 -2.30
C GLU A 151 -10.29 -8.65 -2.57
N VAL A 152 -9.35 -8.36 -3.48
CA VAL A 152 -8.16 -9.21 -3.67
C VAL A 152 -7.28 -9.22 -2.42
N MET A 153 -7.01 -8.07 -1.81
CA MET A 153 -6.24 -7.99 -0.56
C MET A 153 -6.93 -8.72 0.61
N PHE A 154 -8.26 -8.63 0.72
CA PHE A 154 -9.02 -9.42 1.70
C PHE A 154 -8.98 -10.92 1.41
N SER A 155 -8.89 -11.34 0.15
CA SER A 155 -8.70 -12.76 -0.19
C SER A 155 -7.37 -13.31 0.36
N TYR A 156 -6.29 -12.52 0.33
CA TYR A 156 -5.03 -12.87 0.98
C TYR A 156 -5.15 -12.89 2.51
N ALA A 157 -5.91 -11.96 3.09
CA ALA A 157 -6.18 -11.97 4.54
C ALA A 157 -6.97 -13.23 4.96
N MET A 158 -7.93 -13.66 4.15
CA MET A 158 -8.66 -14.91 4.35
C MET A 158 -7.75 -16.13 4.23
N ASP A 159 -6.94 -16.20 3.18
CA ASP A 159 -5.97 -17.28 3.01
C ASP A 159 -5.01 -17.36 4.21
N ARG A 160 -4.55 -16.20 4.69
CA ARG A 160 -3.69 -16.12 5.87
C ARG A 160 -4.37 -16.60 7.14
N LEU A 161 -5.64 -16.26 7.35
CA LEU A 161 -6.43 -16.76 8.48
C LEU A 161 -6.56 -18.29 8.46
N VAL A 162 -6.75 -18.87 7.28
CA VAL A 162 -6.97 -20.32 7.11
C VAL A 162 -5.66 -21.10 7.14
N ASN A 163 -4.60 -20.60 6.50
CA ASN A 163 -3.38 -21.35 6.20
C ASN A 163 -2.11 -20.80 6.89
N GLY A 164 -2.17 -19.64 7.55
CA GLY A 164 -0.99 -18.92 8.04
C GLY A 164 -0.11 -19.69 9.03
N ALA A 165 -0.71 -20.50 9.91
CA ALA A 165 0.05 -21.33 10.85
C ALA A 165 0.89 -22.41 10.15
N GLN A 166 0.43 -22.92 9.01
CA GLN A 166 1.16 -23.91 8.22
C GLN A 166 2.28 -23.28 7.39
N ALA A 167 2.11 -22.02 6.97
CA ALA A 167 3.13 -21.28 6.23
C ALA A 167 4.39 -21.07 7.09
N VAL A 168 4.22 -20.67 8.35
CA VAL A 168 5.33 -20.44 9.30
C VAL A 168 6.07 -21.74 9.63
N ALA A 169 5.37 -22.87 9.74
CA ALA A 169 5.97 -24.14 10.10
C ALA A 169 6.84 -24.77 8.99
N ARG A 170 6.85 -24.20 7.78
CA ARG A 170 7.56 -24.71 6.60
C ARG A 170 8.77 -23.86 6.17
N ALA A 171 8.94 -22.69 6.77
CA ALA A 171 10.07 -21.78 6.55
C ALA A 171 11.20 -22.10 7.54
#